data_AF-A0A964EQW4-F1
#
_entry.id   AF-A0A964EQW4-F1
#
_cell.length_a   1.000
_cell.length_b   1.000
_cell.length_c   1.000
_cell.angle_alpha   90.00
_cell.angle_beta   90.00
_cell.angle_gamma   90.00
#
_symmetry.space_group_name_H-M   'P 1'
#
loop_
_entity.id
_entity.type
_entity.pdbx_description
1 polymer ?
#
loop_
_entity_poly.entity_id
_entity_poly.type
_entity_poly.pdbx_seq_one_letter_code
_entity_poly.pdbx_strand_id
1 'polypeptide(L)' 'MRARDADLADIEAVNARFREEARRFGLRYRCSSCAHVDARLGDCSLGYPNDTLRGAVRALEPDGQLTFCKYFELGESEVE' A
#
# COMPACT_ATOMS: atom_id res chain seq x y z
N MET A 1 -1.00 10.65 5.43
CA MET A 1 -1.87 10.68 4.22
C MET A 1 -3.08 9.80 4.49
N ARG A 2 -4.30 10.18 4.09
CA ARG A 2 -5.51 9.34 4.26
C ARG A 2 -6.33 9.27 2.98
N ALA A 3 -7.09 8.19 2.82
CA ALA A 3 -8.10 8.08 1.77
C ALA A 3 -9.12 9.22 1.88
N ARG A 4 -9.70 9.64 0.76
CA ARG A 4 -10.77 10.64 0.75
C ARG A 4 -12.09 9.94 1.13
N ASP A 5 -13.01 10.67 1.74
CA ASP A 5 -14.32 10.10 2.15
C ASP A 5 -15.09 9.50 0.96
N ALA A 6 -14.96 10.11 -0.23
CA ALA A 6 -15.54 9.57 -1.47
C ALA A 6 -14.91 8.24 -1.90
N ASP A 7 -13.63 8.01 -1.61
CA ASP A 7 -12.97 6.72 -1.91
C ASP A 7 -13.40 5.65 -0.89
N LEU A 8 -13.65 6.04 0.38
CA LEU A 8 -14.15 5.14 1.41
C LEU A 8 -15.60 4.69 1.17
N ALA A 9 -16.38 5.50 0.45
CA ALA A 9 -17.76 5.15 0.09
C ALA A 9 -17.84 3.96 -0.89
N ASP A 10 -16.78 3.69 -1.67
CA ASP A 10 -16.72 2.56 -2.61
C ASP A 10 -15.27 2.05 -2.79
N ILE A 11 -14.80 1.31 -1.78
CA ILE A 11 -13.43 0.75 -1.75
C ILE A 11 -13.17 -0.19 -2.93
N GLU A 12 -14.16 -0.99 -3.35
CA GLU A 12 -13.97 -1.96 -4.42
C GLU A 12 -13.81 -1.27 -5.77
N ALA A 13 -14.60 -0.22 -6.06
CA ALA A 13 -14.43 0.58 -7.27
C ALA A 13 -13.06 1.28 -7.31
N VAL A 14 -12.60 1.80 -6.18
CA VAL A 14 -11.26 2.41 -6.07
C VAL A 14 -10.17 1.37 -6.34
N ASN A 15 -10.26 0.18 -5.76
CA ASN A 15 -9.32 -0.91 -5.99
C ASN A 15 -9.36 -1.43 -7.44
N ALA A 16 -10.54 -1.44 -8.09
CA ALA A 16 -10.66 -1.79 -9.51
C ALA A 16 -9.95 -0.75 -10.40
N ARG A 17 -10.19 0.55 -10.17
CA ARG A 17 -9.49 1.63 -10.89
C ARG A 17 -7.99 1.54 -10.70
N PHE A 18 -7.54 1.37 -9.47
CA PHE A 18 -6.11 1.32 -9.14
C PHE A 18 -5.41 0.12 -9.79
N ARG A 19 -6.06 -1.06 -9.85
CA ARG A 19 -5.54 -2.23 -10.58
C ARG A 19 -5.30 -1.92 -12.06
N GLU A 20 -6.25 -1.24 -12.70
CA GLU A 20 -6.12 -0.86 -14.11
C GLU A 20 -5.02 0.17 -14.33
N GLU A 21 -4.93 1.19 -13.47
CA GLU A 21 -3.86 2.20 -13.54
C GLU A 21 -2.49 1.58 -13.29
N ALA A 22 -2.35 0.71 -12.29
CA ALA A 22 -1.10 0.03 -12.00
C ALA A 22 -0.63 -0.82 -13.18
N ARG A 23 -1.57 -1.49 -13.87
CA ARG A 23 -1.29 -2.23 -15.11
C ARG A 23 -0.88 -1.29 -16.25
N ARG A 24 -1.64 -0.22 -16.47
CA ARG A 24 -1.41 0.75 -17.56
C ARG A 24 -0.06 1.45 -17.44
N PHE A 25 0.33 1.83 -16.23
CA PHE A 25 1.53 2.61 -15.96
C PHE A 25 2.71 1.77 -15.45
N GLY A 26 2.54 0.45 -15.32
CA GLY A 26 3.60 -0.45 -14.86
C GLY A 26 4.03 -0.21 -13.41
N LEU A 27 3.11 0.16 -12.53
CA LEU A 27 3.42 0.46 -11.13
C LEU A 27 3.78 -0.81 -10.34
N ARG A 28 5.04 -0.91 -9.92
CA ARG A 28 5.60 -2.04 -9.16
C ARG A 28 5.76 -1.70 -7.67
N TYR A 29 4.67 -1.71 -6.92
CA TYR A 29 4.66 -1.30 -5.50
C TYR A 29 4.47 -2.48 -4.51
N ARG A 30 4.22 -3.70 -5.01
CA ARG A 30 4.02 -4.90 -4.19
C ARG A 30 5.36 -5.50 -3.73
N CYS A 31 5.34 -6.26 -2.64
CA CYS A 31 6.55 -6.88 -2.09
C CYS A 31 7.24 -7.82 -3.09
N SER A 32 6.48 -8.56 -3.91
CA SER A 32 7.04 -9.44 -4.94
C SER A 32 7.89 -8.72 -6.00
N SER A 33 7.79 -7.39 -6.08
CA SER A 33 8.61 -6.55 -6.97
C SER A 33 9.61 -5.67 -6.20
N CYS A 34 9.77 -5.87 -4.89
CA CYS A 34 10.60 -5.04 -4.03
C CYS A 34 12.00 -5.65 -3.84
N ALA A 35 13.05 -4.83 -3.92
CA ALA A 35 14.43 -5.27 -3.68
C ALA A 35 14.70 -5.66 -2.21
N HIS A 36 13.86 -5.21 -1.27
CA HIS A 36 14.00 -5.49 0.16
C HIS A 36 13.20 -6.70 0.63
N VAL A 37 12.40 -7.34 -0.23
CA VAL A 37 11.75 -8.59 0.19
C VAL A 37 12.80 -9.69 0.17
N ASP A 38 12.96 -10.40 1.28
CA ASP A 38 13.63 -11.68 1.27
C ASP A 38 12.66 -12.69 0.65
N ALA A 39 12.95 -13.12 -0.58
CA ALA A 39 12.08 -14.04 -1.30
C ALA A 39 11.97 -15.42 -0.64
N ARG A 40 12.93 -15.79 0.22
CA ARG A 40 12.98 -17.08 0.90
C ARG A 40 12.15 -17.08 2.17
N LEU A 41 12.19 -15.97 2.92
CA LEU A 41 11.44 -15.81 4.17
C LEU A 41 10.05 -15.17 3.94
N GLY A 42 9.88 -14.45 2.84
CA GLY A 42 8.66 -13.70 2.54
C GLY A 42 8.53 -12.39 3.33
N ASP A 43 9.59 -11.96 4.01
CA ASP A 43 9.59 -10.83 4.93
C ASP A 43 10.42 -9.66 4.39
N CYS A 44 10.22 -8.47 4.96
CA CYS A 44 11.00 -7.29 4.62
C CYS A 44 12.35 -7.32 5.34
N SER A 45 13.46 -7.17 4.60
CA SER A 45 14.81 -7.09 5.16
C SER A 45 15.03 -5.87 6.08
N LEU A 46 14.11 -4.90 6.04
CA LEU A 46 14.09 -3.70 6.89
C LEU A 46 13.20 -3.87 8.13
N GLY A 47 12.58 -5.05 8.31
CA GLY A 47 11.72 -5.34 9.47
C GLY A 47 10.31 -4.75 9.42
N TYR A 48 9.92 -4.08 8.32
CA TYR A 48 8.56 -3.56 8.18
C TYR A 48 7.51 -4.67 7.98
N PRO A 49 6.34 -4.59 8.62
CA PRO A 49 5.20 -5.45 8.31
C PRO A 49 4.83 -5.33 6.83
N ASN A 50 4.58 -6.47 6.16
CA ASN A 50 4.37 -6.48 4.71
C ASN A 50 3.14 -7.27 4.25
N ASP A 51 2.29 -7.74 5.17
CA ASP A 51 1.13 -8.60 4.86
C ASP A 51 0.19 -8.01 3.83
N THR A 52 -0.12 -6.71 3.96
CA THR A 52 -0.99 -5.96 3.04
C THR A 52 -0.40 -5.89 1.62
N LEU A 53 0.90 -6.13 1.47
CA LEU A 53 1.66 -6.01 0.21
C LEU A 53 2.05 -7.35 -0.44
N ARG A 54 1.78 -8.48 0.22
CA ARG A 54 2.01 -9.84 -0.32
C ARG A 54 0.85 -10.39 -1.14
N GLY A 55 -0.36 -9.85 -0.96
CA GLY A 55 -1.58 -10.26 -1.68
C GLY A 55 -1.86 -9.53 -2.99
N ALA A 56 -3.15 -9.38 -3.30
CA ALA A 56 -3.65 -8.72 -4.50
C ALA A 56 -3.30 -7.21 -4.56
N VAL A 57 -3.26 -6.67 -5.77
CA VAL A 57 -3.13 -5.22 -5.99
C VAL A 57 -4.37 -4.50 -5.45
N ARG A 58 -4.15 -3.65 -4.46
CA ARG A 58 -5.12 -2.77 -3.78
C ARG A 58 -4.49 -1.40 -3.50
N ALA A 59 -5.31 -0.36 -3.60
CA ALA A 59 -5.00 0.96 -3.07
C ALA A 59 -5.44 1.09 -1.61
N LEU A 60 -6.57 0.49 -1.27
CA LEU A 60 -7.18 0.52 0.07
C LEU A 60 -7.43 -0.90 0.58
N GLU A 61 -7.14 -1.13 1.85
CA GLU A 61 -7.57 -2.31 2.58
C GLU A 61 -9.08 -2.23 2.93
N PRO A 62 -9.72 -3.34 3.33
CA PRO A 62 -11.15 -3.35 3.66
C PRO A 62 -11.58 -2.37 4.75
N ASP A 63 -10.65 -1.97 5.62
CA ASP A 63 -10.84 -0.99 6.68
C ASP A 63 -10.59 0.47 6.23
N GLY A 64 -10.27 0.68 4.95
CA GLY A 64 -10.00 1.99 4.36
C GLY A 64 -8.56 2.48 4.53
N GLN A 65 -7.66 1.70 5.14
CA GLN A 65 -6.25 2.06 5.23
C GLN A 65 -5.57 2.01 3.86
N LEU A 66 -4.60 2.90 3.64
CA LEU A 66 -3.80 2.91 2.41
C LEU A 66 -2.86 1.70 2.36
N THR A 67 -2.88 0.98 1.24
CA THR A 67 -2.01 -0.18 1.02
C THR A 67 -0.64 0.25 0.46
N PHE A 68 0.28 0.73 1.30
CA PHE A 68 1.65 1.12 0.92
C PHE A 68 2.70 0.81 2.00
N CYS A 69 3.93 0.43 1.61
CA CYS A 69 4.97 -0.02 2.56
C CYS A 69 5.55 1.11 3.40
N LYS A 70 5.58 2.32 2.82
CA LYS A 70 6.09 3.50 3.50
C LYS A 70 4.89 4.22 4.07
N TYR A 71 4.51 3.85 5.29
CA TYR A 71 3.78 4.76 6.14
C TYR A 71 4.67 6.01 6.28
N PHE A 72 4.30 7.06 5.56
CA PHE A 72 4.84 8.39 5.85
C PHE A 72 4.16 8.80 7.15
N GLU A 73 4.82 8.53 8.27
CA GLU A 73 4.56 9.32 9.47
C GLU A 73 4.90 10.75 9.09
N LEU A 74 3.89 11.62 9.12
CA LEU A 74 4.16 13.04 9.17
C LEU A 74 4.97 13.20 10.45
N GLY A 75 6.24 13.55 10.35
CA GLY A 75 7.03 13.87 11.53
C GLY A 75 6.20 14.82 12.36
N GLU A 76 5.81 14.39 13.55
CA GLU A 76 5.13 15.26 14.49
C GLU A 76 6.14 16.38 14.75
N SER A 77 5.95 17.52 14.07
CA SER A 77 6.54 18.75 14.57
C SER A 77 5.85 18.97 15.90
N GLU A 78 6.55 18.62 16.98
CA GLU A 78 6.23 19.03 18.33
C GLU A 78 5.86 20.51 18.27
N VAL A 79 4.59 20.81 18.50
CA VAL A 79 4.16 22.18 18.70
C VAL A 79 4.56 22.49 20.14
N GLU A 80 5.75 23.07 20.31
CA GLU A 80 6.10 23.82 21.53
C GLU A 80 5.18 25.03 21.71
#